data_AF-A0A5C8BT84-F1
#
_entry.id   AF-A0A5C8BT84-F1
#
_cell.length_a   1.000
_cell.length_b   1.000
_cell.length_c   1.000
_cell.angle_alpha   90.00
_cell.angle_beta   90.00
_cell.angle_gamma   90.00
#
_symmetry.space_group_name_H-M   'P 1'
#
loop_
_entity.id
_entity.type
_entity.pdbx_description
1 polymer ?
#
loop_
_entity_poly.entity_id
_entity_poly.type
_entity_poly.pdbx_seq_one_letter_code
_entity_poly.pdbx_strand_id
1 'polypeptide(L)'
;MSAADIDTSVLNHFQDLADEACLTIVLGAGASVPSGLPDWDSFASTLAILSELVPNHKSARKLLEKQDHMFILEAARSLAGKNWPQYLNEALYGNKSHSIGPSALHLAVANHYAKRSDQTVLATLNYDVLLEHALHEAGITPTVSIGASHSTGNALVHHLHGAIFDGLALDPIATFRDYAELVADPEPWQKTFLEQALKSGPLLLAGTSYRDPDIRHWLHVILRDRRPKFPAIVTIAREGLGFKQDEFFELNEALKNEWEAIGLSVLVLEDLTDIAQTIRELQHLGTVDYQSPHDRVKHVWQRHLRQFEKLQVDYSAALAANCKSIGTQTDFKAHRGTLWLAHGNQQLTRWASDAWLYTNVRELKSVPTGHDSAWIASESLSSEEVKIKKVDRDQRVNPKWDSVLAIPIRVNSGDTASFTPAVVTFGISKNTDQILGDEATWRSVIGELEAEWSDRLTLSTYGR
;
A
#
# COMPACT_ATOMS: atom_id res chain seq x y z
N MET A 1 0.94 -13.99 -1.50
CA MET A 1 -0.51 -13.77 -1.70
C MET A 1 -0.66 -12.39 -2.31
N SER A 2 -1.72 -12.14 -3.08
CA SER A 2 -2.11 -10.79 -3.54
C SER A 2 -3.54 -10.50 -3.09
N ALA A 3 -4.02 -9.26 -3.25
CA ALA A 3 -5.41 -8.89 -2.96
C ALA A 3 -6.45 -9.83 -3.63
N ALA A 4 -6.09 -10.43 -4.77
CA ALA A 4 -6.88 -11.41 -5.51
C ALA A 4 -7.03 -12.77 -4.79
N ASP A 5 -6.18 -13.08 -3.82
CA ASP A 5 -6.13 -14.36 -3.11
C ASP A 5 -6.77 -14.27 -1.71
N ILE A 6 -7.30 -13.10 -1.31
CA ILE A 6 -8.00 -12.92 -0.03
C ILE A 6 -9.31 -13.70 -0.05
N ASP A 7 -9.37 -14.74 0.77
CA ASP A 7 -10.54 -15.59 0.95
C ASP A 7 -11.33 -15.25 2.22
N THR A 8 -12.48 -15.92 2.38
CA THR A 8 -13.35 -15.74 3.55
C THR A 8 -12.64 -16.08 4.87
N SER A 9 -11.64 -16.97 4.88
CA SER A 9 -10.93 -17.33 6.10
C SER A 9 -10.11 -16.15 6.63
N VAL A 10 -9.44 -15.40 5.74
CA VAL A 10 -8.74 -14.16 6.09
C VAL A 10 -9.75 -13.12 6.57
N LEU A 11 -10.83 -12.90 5.81
CA LEU A 11 -11.84 -11.88 6.11
C LEU A 11 -12.61 -12.13 7.42
N ASN A 12 -12.80 -13.39 7.84
CA ASN A 12 -13.43 -13.71 9.11
C ASN A 12 -12.67 -13.12 10.31
N HIS A 13 -11.36 -12.94 10.20
CA HIS A 13 -10.58 -12.29 11.25
C HIS A 13 -10.84 -10.77 11.35
N PHE A 14 -11.44 -10.18 10.32
CA PHE A 14 -11.84 -8.79 10.26
C PHE A 14 -13.33 -8.60 10.51
N GLN A 15 -14.08 -9.67 10.80
CA GLN A 15 -15.52 -9.59 11.00
C GLN A 15 -15.87 -8.68 12.20
N ASP A 16 -15.07 -8.75 13.27
CA ASP A 16 -15.21 -7.87 14.44
C ASP A 16 -15.01 -6.38 14.09
N LEU A 17 -14.34 -6.06 12.98
CA LEU A 17 -14.18 -4.67 12.49
C LEU A 17 -15.35 -4.19 11.64
N ALA A 18 -16.19 -5.09 11.13
CA ALA A 18 -17.30 -4.78 10.24
C ALA A 18 -18.60 -4.42 10.98
N ASP A 19 -18.62 -4.58 12.30
CA ASP A 19 -19.77 -4.30 13.16
C ASP A 19 -20.17 -2.80 13.18
N GLU A 20 -21.30 -2.48 13.80
CA GLU A 20 -21.82 -1.10 13.95
C GLU A 20 -20.99 -0.21 14.92
N ALA A 21 -19.94 -0.77 15.54
CA ALA A 21 -19.06 -0.02 16.43
C ALA A 21 -18.17 0.97 15.66
N CYS A 22 -17.66 1.98 16.36
CA CYS A 22 -16.78 2.98 15.75
C CYS A 22 -15.39 2.40 15.51
N LEU A 23 -14.98 2.23 14.25
CA LEU A 23 -13.66 1.74 13.89
C LEU A 23 -12.63 2.87 13.95
N THR A 24 -11.54 2.68 14.69
CA THR A 24 -10.38 3.59 14.63
C THR A 24 -9.31 2.98 13.75
N ILE A 25 -8.90 3.67 12.69
CA ILE A 25 -7.83 3.24 11.78
C ILE A 25 -6.60 4.11 12.03
N VAL A 26 -5.48 3.47 12.35
CA VAL A 26 -4.18 4.11 12.59
C VAL A 26 -3.21 3.65 11.51
N LEU A 27 -2.75 4.58 10.66
CA LEU A 27 -1.76 4.29 9.62
C LEU A 27 -0.33 4.49 10.13
N GLY A 28 0.57 3.57 9.78
CA GLY A 28 2.01 3.71 10.02
C GLY A 28 2.83 3.91 8.74
N ALA A 29 4.16 3.94 8.89
CA ALA A 29 5.08 4.36 7.82
C ALA A 29 4.98 3.51 6.53
N GLY A 30 4.64 2.24 6.65
CA GLY A 30 4.39 1.34 5.53
C GLY A 30 3.24 1.79 4.62
N ALA A 31 2.30 2.61 5.11
CA ALA A 31 1.28 3.22 4.24
C ALA A 31 1.89 4.19 3.22
N SER A 32 3.00 4.85 3.56
CA SER A 32 3.62 5.94 2.80
C SER A 32 4.79 5.49 1.92
N VAL A 33 5.42 4.35 2.23
CA VAL A 33 6.54 3.81 1.44
C VAL A 33 6.18 3.58 -0.05
N PRO A 34 5.01 2.99 -0.41
CA PRO A 34 4.64 2.80 -1.82
C PRO A 34 4.49 4.13 -2.59
N SER A 35 4.10 5.22 -1.90
CA SER A 35 4.08 6.56 -2.47
C SER A 35 5.48 7.14 -2.76
N GLY A 36 6.55 6.42 -2.42
CA GLY A 36 7.94 6.83 -2.63
C GLY A 36 8.50 7.73 -1.54
N LEU A 37 7.84 7.79 -0.38
CA LEU A 37 8.39 8.36 0.85
C LEU A 37 9.36 7.37 1.51
N PRO A 38 10.37 7.87 2.25
CA PRO A 38 11.37 7.02 2.88
C PRO A 38 10.77 6.17 4.00
N ASP A 39 11.32 4.96 4.18
CA ASP A 39 11.17 4.22 5.43
C ASP A 39 12.00 4.88 6.57
N TRP A 40 11.87 4.34 7.77
CA TRP A 40 12.54 4.92 8.95
C TRP A 40 14.07 4.92 8.84
N ASP A 41 14.65 3.84 8.32
CA ASP A 41 16.10 3.70 8.16
C ASP A 41 16.64 4.71 7.12
N SER A 42 15.90 4.93 6.02
CA SER A 42 16.23 5.91 4.99
C SER A 42 16.04 7.34 5.47
N PHE A 43 14.97 7.61 6.22
CA PHE A 43 14.70 8.91 6.82
C PHE A 43 15.82 9.31 7.79
N ALA A 44 16.17 8.42 8.72
CA ALA A 44 17.25 8.64 9.67
C ALA A 44 18.62 8.75 9.00
N SER A 45 18.87 7.96 7.94
CA SER A 45 20.09 8.07 7.14
C SER A 45 20.25 9.47 6.53
N THR A 46 19.18 9.99 5.93
CA THR A 46 19.19 11.30 5.27
C THR A 46 19.39 12.41 6.29
N LEU A 47 18.69 12.37 7.44
CA LEU A 47 18.90 13.33 8.52
C LEU A 47 20.33 13.33 9.06
N ALA A 48 20.94 12.16 9.25
CA ALA A 48 22.33 12.06 9.68
C ALA A 48 23.30 12.71 8.67
N ILE A 49 22.99 12.67 7.38
CA ILE A 49 23.81 13.30 6.33
C ILE A 49 23.57 14.81 6.28
N LEU A 50 22.31 15.25 6.26
CA LEU A 50 21.95 16.67 6.21
C LEU A 50 22.50 17.45 7.43
N SER A 51 22.50 16.80 8.59
CA SER A 51 23.08 17.35 9.83
C SER A 51 24.60 17.25 9.93
N GLU A 52 25.29 16.77 8.88
CA GLU A 52 26.75 16.56 8.85
C GLU A 52 27.27 15.60 9.94
N LEU A 53 26.39 14.79 10.55
CA LEU A 53 26.79 13.76 11.53
C LEU A 53 27.63 12.67 10.87
N VAL A 54 27.31 12.35 9.61
CA VAL A 54 28.06 11.41 8.78
C VAL A 54 28.22 11.96 7.35
N PRO A 55 29.33 11.64 6.66
CA PRO A 55 29.64 12.26 5.37
C PRO A 55 28.87 11.70 4.17
N ASN A 56 28.25 10.52 4.29
CA ASN A 56 27.58 9.85 3.17
C ASN A 56 26.69 8.67 3.64
N HIS A 57 25.86 8.16 2.74
CA HIS A 57 24.96 7.02 2.96
C HIS A 57 25.66 5.74 3.44
N LYS A 58 26.90 5.48 3.00
CA LYS A 58 27.64 4.27 3.44
C LYS A 58 27.99 4.36 4.92
N SER A 59 28.37 5.54 5.39
CA SER A 59 28.62 5.78 6.81
C SER A 59 27.32 5.79 7.61
N ALA A 60 26.25 6.40 7.09
CA ALA A 60 24.93 6.40 7.73
C ALA A 60 24.40 4.98 7.97
N ARG A 61 24.42 4.13 6.93
CA ARG A 61 23.98 2.73 7.03
C ARG A 61 24.76 1.95 8.09
N LYS A 62 26.09 2.07 8.10
CA LYS A 62 26.93 1.41 9.11
C LYS A 62 26.61 1.87 10.54
N LEU A 63 26.25 3.14 10.72
CA LEU A 63 25.87 3.67 12.02
C LEU A 63 24.52 3.10 12.47
N LEU A 64 23.51 3.12 11.60
CA LEU A 64 22.16 2.60 11.86
C LEU A 64 22.13 1.08 12.08
N GLU A 65 23.02 0.32 11.43
CA GLU A 65 23.19 -1.12 11.68
C GLU A 65 23.69 -1.44 13.10
N LYS A 66 24.24 -0.45 13.83
CA LYS A 66 24.93 -0.65 15.10
C LYS A 66 24.35 0.16 16.25
N GLN A 67 23.49 1.13 15.98
CA GLN A 67 22.97 2.08 16.95
C GLN A 67 21.47 2.28 16.74
N ASP A 68 20.78 2.65 17.81
CA ASP A 68 19.37 2.97 17.76
C ASP A 68 19.14 4.31 17.03
N HIS A 69 18.09 4.32 16.21
CA HIS A 69 17.73 5.44 15.34
C HIS A 69 17.46 6.71 16.15
N MET A 70 16.78 6.61 17.29
CA MET A 70 16.38 7.76 18.11
C MET A 70 17.60 8.50 18.68
N PHE A 71 18.68 7.79 19.03
CA PHE A 71 19.93 8.42 19.48
C PHE A 71 20.68 9.10 18.34
N ILE A 72 20.68 8.51 17.14
CA ILE A 72 21.26 9.13 15.95
C ILE A 72 20.50 10.42 15.63
N LEU A 73 19.17 10.40 15.69
CA LEU A 73 18.33 11.57 15.44
C LEU A 73 18.49 12.65 16.51
N GLU A 74 18.70 12.30 17.78
CA GLU A 74 19.04 13.26 18.83
C GLU A 74 20.35 14.01 18.51
N ALA A 75 21.40 13.28 18.09
CA ALA A 75 22.66 13.88 17.68
C ALA A 75 22.49 14.75 16.42
N ALA A 76 21.74 14.26 15.43
CA ALA A 76 21.44 15.00 14.20
C ALA A 76 20.67 16.30 14.47
N ARG A 77 19.69 16.29 15.39
CA ARG A 77 18.94 17.47 15.82
C ARG A 77 19.84 18.48 16.53
N SER A 78 20.73 18.01 17.41
CA SER A 78 21.68 18.87 18.10
C SER A 78 22.62 19.60 17.13
N LEU A 79 23.05 18.95 16.04
CA LEU A 79 23.89 19.55 15.01
C LEU A 79 23.11 20.48 14.07
N ALA A 80 21.89 20.10 13.69
CA ALA A 80 21.02 20.90 12.83
C ALA A 80 20.59 22.22 13.48
N GLY A 81 20.39 22.22 14.80
CA GLY A 81 19.93 23.39 15.55
C GLY A 81 18.63 23.96 14.96
N LYS A 82 18.68 25.21 14.49
CA LYS A 82 17.51 25.90 13.91
C LYS A 82 17.07 25.34 12.56
N ASN A 83 17.93 24.61 11.85
CA ASN A 83 17.62 24.03 10.55
C ASN A 83 16.86 22.71 10.66
N TRP A 84 16.60 22.21 11.87
CA TRP A 84 15.95 20.92 12.08
C TRP A 84 14.62 20.76 11.34
N PRO A 85 13.66 21.72 11.36
CA PRO A 85 12.43 21.60 10.58
C PRO A 85 12.65 21.48 9.07
N GLN A 86 13.63 22.21 8.54
CA GLN A 86 14.00 22.14 7.13
C GLN A 86 14.58 20.76 6.79
N TYR A 87 15.48 20.24 7.62
CA TYR A 87 16.08 18.92 7.38
C TYR A 87 15.06 17.79 7.52
N LEU A 88 14.09 17.90 8.42
CA LEU A 88 12.96 16.98 8.50
C LEU A 88 12.14 16.98 7.19
N ASN A 89 11.82 18.16 6.67
CA ASN A 89 11.08 18.28 5.41
C ASN A 89 11.89 17.73 4.22
N GLU A 90 13.18 18.07 4.13
CA GLU A 90 14.08 17.59 3.08
C GLU A 90 14.34 16.08 3.18
N ALA A 91 14.43 15.53 4.39
CA ALA A 91 14.60 14.09 4.57
C ALA A 91 13.34 13.32 4.19
N LEU A 92 12.15 13.85 4.45
CA LEU A 92 10.88 13.20 4.14
C LEU A 92 10.50 13.33 2.66
N TYR A 93 10.53 14.55 2.13
CA TYR A 93 10.05 14.85 0.78
C TYR A 93 11.17 15.04 -0.25
N GLY A 94 12.38 15.36 0.18
CA GLY A 94 13.46 15.79 -0.71
C GLY A 94 12.99 16.91 -1.64
N ASN A 95 13.25 16.75 -2.94
CA ASN A 95 12.80 17.68 -3.98
C ASN A 95 11.37 17.40 -4.51
N LYS A 96 10.59 16.52 -3.87
CA LYS A 96 9.35 15.94 -4.42
C LYS A 96 8.06 16.50 -3.81
N SER A 97 8.10 17.58 -3.03
CA SER A 97 7.00 18.00 -2.14
C SER A 97 5.63 18.23 -2.80
N HIS A 98 5.52 18.33 -4.12
CA HIS A 98 4.28 18.61 -4.84
C HIS A 98 3.80 17.50 -5.79
N SER A 99 4.49 16.36 -5.88
CA SER A 99 4.15 15.29 -6.83
C SER A 99 3.88 13.92 -6.20
N ILE A 100 3.89 13.83 -4.87
CA ILE A 100 3.68 12.57 -4.16
C ILE A 100 2.18 12.38 -3.92
N GLY A 101 1.61 11.37 -4.56
CA GLY A 101 0.20 10.98 -4.39
C GLY A 101 0.02 9.93 -3.29
N PRO A 102 -1.22 9.76 -2.79
CA PRO A 102 -1.55 8.74 -1.82
C PRO A 102 -1.38 7.32 -2.37
N SER A 103 -1.02 6.38 -1.50
CA SER A 103 -0.93 4.94 -1.82
C SER A 103 -2.30 4.26 -1.83
N ALA A 104 -2.34 3.00 -2.28
CA ALA A 104 -3.56 2.18 -2.26
C ALA A 104 -4.19 2.04 -0.86
N LEU A 105 -3.37 2.05 0.20
CA LEU A 105 -3.85 1.97 1.58
C LEU A 105 -4.50 3.28 2.04
N HIS A 106 -3.89 4.43 1.74
CA HIS A 106 -4.48 5.75 2.01
C HIS A 106 -5.85 5.90 1.32
N LEU A 107 -5.90 5.54 0.03
CA LEU A 107 -7.13 5.59 -0.76
C LEU A 107 -8.21 4.64 -0.21
N ALA A 108 -7.83 3.45 0.26
CA ALA A 108 -8.77 2.51 0.86
C ALA A 108 -9.39 3.09 2.15
N VAL A 109 -8.57 3.69 3.02
CA VAL A 109 -9.02 4.32 4.27
C VAL A 109 -9.91 5.52 4.01
N ALA A 110 -9.51 6.41 3.10
CA ALA A 110 -10.31 7.60 2.74
C ALA A 110 -11.68 7.21 2.17
N ASN A 111 -11.74 6.21 1.29
CA ASN A 111 -13.00 5.71 0.74
C ASN A 111 -13.88 5.00 1.79
N HIS A 112 -13.28 4.29 2.74
CA HIS A 112 -14.00 3.70 3.86
C HIS A 112 -14.63 4.81 4.72
N TYR A 113 -13.85 5.83 5.10
CA TYR A 113 -14.33 6.99 5.84
C TYR A 113 -15.44 7.73 5.09
N ALA A 114 -15.33 7.91 3.77
CA ALA A 114 -16.36 8.56 2.96
C ALA A 114 -17.74 7.90 3.07
N LYS A 115 -17.79 6.59 3.34
CA LYS A 115 -19.02 5.81 3.44
C LYS A 115 -19.48 5.61 4.89
N ARG A 116 -18.61 5.79 5.88
CA ARG A 116 -18.85 5.52 7.30
C ARG A 116 -18.23 6.60 8.21
N SER A 117 -18.38 7.88 7.84
CA SER A 117 -17.68 8.99 8.50
C SER A 117 -18.10 9.19 9.96
N ASP A 118 -19.30 8.77 10.32
CA ASP A 118 -19.86 8.76 11.67
C ASP A 118 -19.43 7.54 12.51
N GLN A 119 -18.82 6.53 11.86
CA GLN A 119 -18.37 5.29 12.49
C GLN A 119 -16.88 5.02 12.26
N THR A 120 -16.12 6.02 11.80
CA THR A 120 -14.68 5.88 11.50
C THR A 120 -13.91 7.03 12.12
N VAL A 121 -12.84 6.73 12.86
CA VAL A 121 -11.86 7.69 13.35
C VAL A 121 -10.53 7.44 12.68
N LEU A 122 -9.86 8.52 12.25
CA LEU A 122 -8.62 8.45 11.48
C LEU A 122 -7.45 8.95 12.31
N ALA A 123 -6.37 8.17 12.36
CA ALA A 123 -5.10 8.58 12.92
C ALA A 123 -3.93 8.08 12.08
N THR A 124 -2.77 8.69 12.29
CA THR A 124 -1.53 8.32 11.65
C THR A 124 -0.34 8.50 12.59
N LEU A 125 0.64 7.63 12.45
CA LEU A 125 1.98 7.74 13.04
C LEU A 125 2.93 8.44 12.06
N ASN A 126 2.47 8.69 10.83
CA ASN A 126 3.27 9.33 9.81
C ASN A 126 3.26 10.85 9.98
N TYR A 127 4.38 11.47 9.63
CA TYR A 127 4.46 12.91 9.58
C TYR A 127 3.83 13.49 8.30
N ASP A 128 3.78 12.71 7.23
CA ASP A 128 3.25 13.17 5.94
C ASP A 128 1.73 13.36 5.96
N VAL A 129 1.23 14.10 4.98
CA VAL A 129 -0.20 14.44 4.82
C VAL A 129 -0.90 13.65 3.70
N LEU A 130 -0.42 12.43 3.41
CA LEU A 130 -0.98 11.63 2.30
C LEU A 130 -2.39 11.12 2.58
N LEU A 131 -2.77 10.92 3.85
CA LEU A 131 -4.14 10.55 4.20
C LEU A 131 -5.11 11.70 3.93
N GLU A 132 -4.70 12.93 4.21
CA GLU A 132 -5.43 14.16 3.89
C GLU A 132 -5.58 14.32 2.38
N HIS A 133 -4.51 14.09 1.62
CA HIS A 133 -4.58 14.08 0.16
C HIS A 133 -5.60 13.06 -0.35
N ALA A 134 -5.60 11.83 0.18
CA ALA A 134 -6.58 10.80 -0.17
C ALA A 134 -8.02 11.19 0.20
N LEU A 135 -8.23 11.82 1.36
CA LEU A 135 -9.54 12.35 1.77
C LEU A 135 -10.03 13.44 0.81
N HIS A 136 -9.12 14.35 0.42
CA HIS A 136 -9.41 15.40 -0.55
C HIS A 136 -9.78 14.81 -1.92
N GLU A 137 -9.07 13.80 -2.40
CA GLU A 137 -9.42 13.06 -3.62
C GLU A 137 -10.79 12.38 -3.53
N ALA A 138 -11.18 11.93 -2.34
CA ALA A 138 -12.52 11.39 -2.05
C ALA A 138 -13.60 12.48 -1.88
N GLY A 139 -13.28 13.76 -2.09
CA GLY A 139 -14.22 14.89 -1.98
C GLY A 139 -14.52 15.31 -0.53
N ILE A 140 -13.68 14.91 0.43
CA ILE A 140 -13.82 15.21 1.85
C ILE A 140 -12.81 16.29 2.22
N THR A 141 -13.22 17.30 2.99
CA THR A 141 -12.29 18.32 3.52
C THR A 141 -11.60 17.78 4.78
N PRO A 142 -10.28 17.51 4.73
CA PRO A 142 -9.56 17.01 5.88
C PRO A 142 -9.12 18.14 6.82
N THR A 143 -8.73 17.78 8.05
CA THR A 143 -8.06 18.68 8.98
C THR A 143 -7.00 17.89 9.75
N VAL A 144 -5.76 18.38 9.69
CA VAL A 144 -4.64 17.86 10.48
C VAL A 144 -4.85 18.20 11.95
N SER A 145 -4.74 17.21 12.84
CA SER A 145 -4.82 17.37 14.29
C SER A 145 -3.57 16.84 14.98
N ILE A 146 -2.90 17.70 15.76
CA ILE A 146 -1.74 17.37 16.58
C ILE A 146 -2.08 17.42 18.09
N GLY A 147 -3.32 17.09 18.45
CA GLY A 147 -3.79 17.11 19.84
C GLY A 147 -5.17 16.49 20.04
N ALA A 148 -5.68 16.59 21.28
CA ALA A 148 -7.00 16.08 21.68
C ALA A 148 -8.20 16.88 21.14
N SER A 149 -7.98 17.80 20.20
CA SER A 149 -9.05 18.64 19.65
C SER A 149 -10.08 17.81 18.89
N HIS A 150 -11.35 18.18 19.03
CA HIS A 150 -12.43 17.71 18.18
C HIS A 150 -12.89 18.87 17.30
N SER A 151 -12.83 18.71 15.97
CA SER A 151 -13.47 19.65 15.05
C SER A 151 -14.80 19.08 14.59
N THR A 152 -15.84 19.93 14.56
CA THR A 152 -17.15 19.55 14.03
C THR A 152 -17.20 19.96 12.56
N GLY A 153 -17.37 18.99 11.65
CA GLY A 153 -17.69 19.24 10.23
C GLY A 153 -16.58 18.93 9.22
N ASN A 154 -15.34 18.68 9.64
CA ASN A 154 -14.24 18.24 8.77
C ASN A 154 -13.78 16.83 9.17
N ALA A 155 -13.17 16.09 8.23
CA ALA A 155 -12.54 14.81 8.56
C ALA A 155 -11.23 15.06 9.31
N LEU A 156 -11.24 14.75 10.61
CA LEU A 156 -10.08 14.96 11.46
C LEU A 156 -9.11 13.78 11.34
N VAL A 157 -7.85 14.08 11.03
CA VAL A 157 -6.76 13.10 11.02
C VAL A 157 -5.84 13.40 12.19
N HIS A 158 -5.76 12.47 13.15
CA HIS A 158 -4.92 12.62 14.33
C HIS A 158 -3.48 12.16 14.04
N HIS A 159 -2.54 13.10 14.00
CA HIS A 159 -1.12 12.82 13.87
C HIS A 159 -0.49 12.61 15.25
N LEU A 160 -0.32 11.35 15.64
CA LEU A 160 0.17 11.01 16.98
C LEU A 160 1.64 11.41 17.18
N HIS A 161 2.40 11.55 16.08
CA HIS A 161 3.81 11.94 16.06
C HIS A 161 4.07 13.34 15.50
N GLY A 162 3.02 14.16 15.38
CA GLY A 162 3.10 15.46 14.71
C GLY A 162 3.09 15.34 13.18
N ALA A 163 3.21 16.47 12.49
CA ALA A 163 3.06 16.54 11.03
C ALA A 163 4.15 17.38 10.37
N ILE A 164 4.54 17.03 9.16
CA ILE A 164 5.50 17.76 8.33
C ILE A 164 4.88 17.96 6.94
N PHE A 165 4.63 19.21 6.55
CA PHE A 165 4.07 19.56 5.25
C PHE A 165 4.36 21.04 4.94
N ASP A 166 4.41 21.41 3.65
CA ASP A 166 4.62 22.80 3.19
C ASP A 166 5.83 23.52 3.83
N GLY A 167 6.92 22.78 4.07
CA GLY A 167 8.13 23.29 4.71
C GLY A 167 7.98 23.56 6.22
N LEU A 168 6.83 23.24 6.80
CA LEU A 168 6.55 23.33 8.23
C LEU A 168 6.70 21.97 8.90
N ALA A 169 7.14 21.98 10.16
CA ALA A 169 7.12 20.83 11.04
C ALA A 169 6.33 21.22 12.31
N LEU A 170 5.23 20.53 12.54
CA LEU A 170 4.30 20.73 13.63
C LEU A 170 4.52 19.66 14.70
N ASP A 171 5.24 20.05 15.75
CA ASP A 171 5.57 19.20 16.91
C ASP A 171 6.01 17.76 16.57
N PRO A 172 7.02 17.58 15.69
CA PRO A 172 7.45 16.25 15.26
C PRO A 172 8.12 15.49 16.40
N ILE A 173 7.63 14.28 16.66
CA ILE A 173 8.17 13.35 17.67
C ILE A 173 9.12 12.38 16.98
N ALA A 174 10.43 12.69 17.00
CA ALA A 174 11.40 11.92 16.22
C ALA A 174 12.66 11.52 17.00
N THR A 175 13.04 12.27 18.04
CA THR A 175 14.30 12.02 18.76
C THR A 175 14.08 11.31 20.09
N PHE A 176 15.15 10.72 20.65
CA PHE A 176 15.08 10.02 21.93
C PHE A 176 14.44 10.87 23.03
N ARG A 177 14.76 12.17 23.10
CA ARG A 177 14.15 13.07 24.07
C ARG A 177 12.64 13.17 23.89
N ASP A 178 12.15 13.33 22.66
CA ASP A 178 10.72 13.47 22.37
C ASP A 178 9.94 12.24 22.88
N TYR A 179 10.42 11.03 22.57
CA TYR A 179 9.82 9.78 23.06
C TYR A 179 9.94 9.64 24.58
N ALA A 180 11.08 9.99 25.17
CA ALA A 180 11.27 9.90 26.62
C ALA A 180 10.34 10.84 27.39
N GLU A 181 10.12 12.06 26.88
CA GLU A 181 9.18 13.03 27.46
C GLU A 181 7.73 12.51 27.37
N LEU A 182 7.34 11.93 26.23
CA LEU A 182 6.02 11.31 26.04
C LEU A 182 5.75 10.11 26.96
N VAL A 183 6.76 9.26 27.18
CA VAL A 183 6.63 8.10 28.08
C VAL A 183 6.62 8.56 29.54
N ALA A 184 7.30 9.65 29.88
CA ALA A 184 7.31 10.21 31.22
C ALA A 184 6.01 10.95 31.56
N ASP A 185 5.29 11.46 30.56
CA ASP A 185 3.97 12.04 30.74
C ASP A 185 2.98 10.95 31.24
N PRO A 186 2.31 11.15 32.40
CA PRO A 186 1.32 10.18 32.87
C PRO A 186 0.06 10.12 31.99
N GLU A 187 -0.31 11.22 31.32
CA GLU A 187 -1.53 11.37 30.54
C GLU A 187 -1.31 12.08 29.18
N PRO A 188 -0.38 11.58 28.34
CA PRO A 188 -0.20 12.14 27.00
C PRO A 188 -1.50 11.98 26.22
N TRP A 189 -1.81 12.98 25.38
CA TRP A 189 -3.08 13.00 24.65
C TRP A 189 -3.21 11.81 23.71
N GLN A 190 -2.10 11.30 23.16
CA GLN A 190 -2.05 10.11 22.31
C GLN A 190 -2.56 8.87 23.05
N LYS A 191 -2.10 8.65 24.29
CA LYS A 191 -2.59 7.55 25.13
C LYS A 191 -4.07 7.71 25.43
N THR A 192 -4.52 8.93 25.77
CA THR A 192 -5.92 9.22 26.03
C THR A 192 -6.79 8.97 24.79
N PHE A 193 -6.30 9.35 23.61
CA PHE A 193 -6.93 9.09 22.33
C PHE A 193 -7.10 7.58 22.07
N LEU A 194 -6.03 6.79 22.24
CA LEU A 194 -6.08 5.33 22.07
C LEU A 194 -7.02 4.66 23.08
N GLU A 195 -7.04 5.14 24.33
CA GLU A 195 -8.00 4.66 25.34
C GLU A 195 -9.46 4.94 24.94
N GLN A 196 -9.75 6.12 24.37
CA GLN A 196 -11.09 6.48 23.92
C GLN A 196 -11.50 5.69 22.67
N ALA A 197 -10.57 5.49 21.73
CA ALA A 197 -10.78 4.65 20.55
C ALA A 197 -11.25 3.24 20.95
N LEU A 198 -10.49 2.57 21.83
CA LEU A 198 -10.79 1.20 22.28
C LEU A 198 -12.03 1.09 23.19
N LYS A 199 -12.56 2.21 23.69
CA LYS A 199 -13.88 2.25 24.37
C LYS A 199 -15.03 2.33 23.36
N SER A 200 -14.78 2.95 22.21
CA SER A 200 -15.81 3.29 21.21
C SER A 200 -15.97 2.22 20.14
N GLY A 201 -14.91 1.47 19.86
CA GLY A 201 -14.94 0.32 18.96
C GLY A 201 -13.54 -0.27 18.74
N PRO A 202 -13.41 -1.18 17.75
CA PRO A 202 -12.14 -1.79 17.41
C PRO A 202 -11.11 -0.78 16.92
N LEU A 203 -9.83 -1.09 17.14
CA LEU A 203 -8.70 -0.30 16.64
C LEU A 203 -7.88 -1.13 15.66
N LEU A 204 -7.62 -0.61 14.46
CA LEU A 204 -6.81 -1.24 13.43
C LEU A 204 -5.52 -0.45 13.21
N LEU A 205 -4.37 -1.09 13.49
CA LEU A 205 -3.04 -0.60 13.15
C LEU A 205 -2.62 -1.18 11.80
N ALA A 206 -2.57 -0.34 10.77
CA ALA A 206 -2.30 -0.73 9.39
C ALA A 206 -1.00 -0.12 8.87
N GLY A 207 -0.18 -0.93 8.21
CA GLY A 207 1.07 -0.46 7.58
C GLY A 207 2.12 0.04 8.57
N THR A 208 2.21 -0.51 9.78
CA THR A 208 3.21 -0.08 10.77
C THR A 208 4.57 -0.72 10.51
N SER A 209 5.68 -0.01 10.79
CA SER A 209 7.06 -0.56 10.70
C SER A 209 7.42 -1.51 11.85
N TYR A 210 6.46 -1.79 12.74
CA TYR A 210 6.59 -2.66 13.91
C TYR A 210 7.64 -2.25 14.93
N ARG A 211 8.32 -1.10 14.78
CA ARG A 211 9.42 -0.69 15.67
C ARG A 211 9.07 0.45 16.61
N ASP A 212 7.83 0.90 16.58
CA ASP A 212 7.40 2.11 17.29
C ASP A 212 7.25 1.86 18.80
N PRO A 213 8.15 2.41 19.65
CA PRO A 213 8.21 2.04 21.05
C PRO A 213 7.05 2.62 21.88
N ASP A 214 6.53 3.79 21.54
CA ASP A 214 5.49 4.46 22.33
C ASP A 214 4.11 3.80 22.14
N ILE A 215 3.72 3.49 20.90
CA ILE A 215 2.47 2.79 20.58
C ILE A 215 2.46 1.42 21.25
N ARG A 216 3.57 0.68 21.19
CA ARG A 216 3.73 -0.60 21.90
C ARG A 216 3.56 -0.42 23.41
N HIS A 217 4.20 0.60 23.99
CA HIS A 217 4.10 0.89 25.41
C HIS A 217 2.67 1.26 25.83
N TRP A 218 2.03 2.20 25.15
CA TRP A 218 0.69 2.66 25.48
C TRP A 218 -0.34 1.56 25.31
N LEU A 219 -0.32 0.81 24.20
CA LEU A 219 -1.25 -0.30 24.01
C LEU A 219 -1.05 -1.39 25.06
N HIS A 220 0.19 -1.75 25.42
CA HIS A 220 0.44 -2.69 26.51
C HIS A 220 -0.19 -2.23 27.82
N VAL A 221 0.00 -0.96 28.20
CA VAL A 221 -0.58 -0.38 29.42
C VAL A 221 -2.11 -0.41 29.37
N ILE A 222 -2.71 0.04 28.25
CA ILE A 222 -4.17 0.12 28.09
C ILE A 222 -4.80 -1.28 28.14
N LEU A 223 -4.26 -2.24 27.39
CA LEU A 223 -4.80 -3.58 27.25
C LEU A 223 -4.66 -4.38 28.55
N ARG A 224 -3.52 -4.26 29.24
CA ARG A 224 -3.26 -4.96 30.50
C ARG A 224 -4.13 -4.43 31.64
N ASP A 225 -4.20 -3.11 31.80
CA ASP A 225 -4.76 -2.50 33.00
C ASP A 225 -6.28 -2.28 32.90
N ARG A 226 -6.82 -2.11 31.68
CA ARG A 226 -8.24 -1.75 31.48
C ARG A 226 -9.10 -2.84 30.85
N ARG A 227 -8.51 -3.86 30.21
CA ARG A 227 -9.22 -4.93 29.48
C ARG A 227 -10.38 -4.35 28.63
N PRO A 228 -10.06 -3.56 27.60
CA PRO A 228 -11.07 -2.85 26.84
C PRO A 228 -12.08 -3.80 26.19
N LYS A 229 -13.28 -3.27 25.93
CA LYS A 229 -14.39 -4.02 25.34
C LYS A 229 -14.07 -4.53 23.93
N PHE A 230 -13.31 -3.74 23.18
CA PHE A 230 -13.03 -3.98 21.77
C PHE A 230 -11.57 -4.34 21.53
N PRO A 231 -11.28 -5.13 20.48
CA PRO A 231 -9.92 -5.56 20.18
C PRO A 231 -9.09 -4.42 19.58
N ALA A 232 -7.79 -4.47 19.87
CA ALA A 232 -6.78 -3.78 19.09
C ALA A 232 -6.16 -4.81 18.14
N ILE A 233 -6.15 -4.51 16.84
CA ILE A 233 -5.68 -5.39 15.78
C ILE A 233 -4.47 -4.75 15.10
N VAL A 234 -3.40 -5.51 14.94
CA VAL A 234 -2.21 -5.11 14.17
C VAL A 234 -2.06 -5.99 12.94
N THR A 235 -1.83 -5.36 11.78
CA THR A 235 -1.55 -6.08 10.54
C THR A 235 -0.04 -6.22 10.32
N ILE A 236 0.45 -7.45 10.19
CA ILE A 236 1.83 -7.77 9.84
C ILE A 236 1.91 -8.15 8.36
N ALA A 237 2.51 -7.31 7.54
CA ALA A 237 2.73 -7.58 6.11
C ALA A 237 4.19 -8.03 5.89
N ARG A 238 4.39 -9.16 5.20
CA ARG A 238 5.73 -9.67 4.84
C ARG A 238 6.55 -8.62 4.10
N GLU A 239 5.94 -7.94 3.13
CA GLU A 239 6.55 -6.85 2.36
C GLU A 239 7.20 -5.79 3.26
N GLY A 240 6.52 -5.37 4.33
CA GLY A 240 7.02 -4.35 5.25
C GLY A 240 8.21 -4.80 6.10
N LEU A 241 8.43 -6.12 6.24
CA LEU A 241 9.57 -6.68 6.96
C LEU A 241 10.76 -7.01 6.04
N GLY A 242 10.56 -7.02 4.73
CA GLY A 242 11.59 -7.37 3.75
C GLY A 242 12.03 -8.84 3.79
N PHE A 243 11.19 -9.73 4.35
CA PHE A 243 11.49 -11.16 4.40
C PHE A 243 11.11 -11.88 3.12
N LYS A 244 11.91 -12.88 2.74
CA LYS A 244 11.51 -13.84 1.70
C LYS A 244 10.36 -14.71 2.19
N GLN A 245 9.62 -15.30 1.26
CA GLN A 245 8.47 -16.15 1.58
C GLN A 245 8.81 -17.26 2.60
N ASP A 246 9.90 -18.01 2.37
CA ASP A 246 10.29 -19.12 3.26
C ASP A 246 10.70 -18.61 4.67
N GLU A 247 11.46 -17.51 4.74
CA GLU A 247 11.87 -16.89 6.01
C GLU A 247 10.65 -16.39 6.81
N PHE A 248 9.71 -15.77 6.11
CA PHE A 248 8.48 -15.29 6.72
C PHE A 248 7.63 -16.44 7.25
N PHE A 249 7.51 -17.54 6.50
CA PHE A 249 6.80 -18.73 6.95
C PHE A 249 7.39 -19.30 8.25
N GLU A 250 8.71 -19.34 8.38
CA GLU A 250 9.39 -19.80 9.59
C GLU A 250 9.20 -18.84 10.79
N LEU A 251 9.18 -17.53 10.55
CA LEU A 251 9.10 -16.51 11.59
C LEU A 251 7.67 -16.10 11.96
N ASN A 252 6.67 -16.47 11.15
CA ASN A 252 5.29 -16.02 11.28
C ASN A 252 4.72 -16.16 12.70
N GLU A 253 4.85 -17.36 13.28
CA GLU A 253 4.32 -17.62 14.63
C GLU A 253 5.07 -16.84 15.71
N ALA A 254 6.38 -16.63 15.55
CA ALA A 254 7.15 -15.81 16.49
C ALA A 254 6.72 -14.34 16.44
N LEU A 255 6.52 -13.80 15.22
CA LEU A 255 6.02 -12.44 15.01
C LEU A 255 4.63 -12.24 15.62
N LYS A 256 3.71 -13.20 15.43
CA LYS A 256 2.39 -13.16 16.07
C LYS A 256 2.50 -13.15 17.60
N ASN A 257 3.27 -14.09 18.15
CA ASN A 257 3.42 -14.23 19.59
C ASN A 257 3.99 -12.96 20.26
N GLU A 258 4.85 -12.19 19.59
CA GLU A 258 5.40 -10.93 20.13
C GLU A 258 4.28 -9.92 20.44
N TRP A 259 3.32 -9.76 19.54
CA TRP A 259 2.24 -8.79 19.65
C TRP A 259 1.07 -9.32 20.51
N GLU A 260 0.76 -10.61 20.40
CA GLU A 260 -0.24 -11.25 21.27
C GLU A 260 0.19 -11.23 22.74
N ALA A 261 1.49 -11.31 23.02
CA ALA A 261 2.02 -11.19 24.38
C ALA A 261 1.74 -9.83 25.04
N ILE A 262 1.52 -8.77 24.26
CA ILE A 262 1.09 -7.45 24.77
C ILE A 262 -0.41 -7.20 24.64
N GLY A 263 -1.17 -8.23 24.24
CA GLY A 263 -2.64 -8.23 24.20
C GLY A 263 -3.27 -7.81 22.87
N LEU A 264 -2.47 -7.62 21.81
CA LEU A 264 -2.95 -7.27 20.47
C LEU A 264 -3.37 -8.53 19.70
N SER A 265 -4.41 -8.42 18.89
CA SER A 265 -4.74 -9.44 17.88
C SER A 265 -3.91 -9.20 16.63
N VAL A 266 -3.33 -10.27 16.06
CA VAL A 266 -2.40 -10.15 14.94
C VAL A 266 -2.97 -10.74 13.68
N LEU A 267 -2.94 -9.96 12.59
CA LEU A 267 -3.35 -10.41 11.28
C LEU A 267 -2.15 -10.41 10.35
N VAL A 268 -1.79 -11.59 9.87
CA VAL A 268 -0.61 -11.79 9.04
C VAL A 268 -1.03 -11.84 7.59
N LEU A 269 -0.40 -10.98 6.80
CA LEU A 269 -0.67 -10.73 5.40
C LEU A 269 0.65 -10.76 4.63
N GLU A 270 0.58 -10.88 3.32
CA GLU A 270 1.78 -10.98 2.48
C GLU A 270 2.19 -9.59 2.00
N ASP A 271 1.23 -8.83 1.47
CA ASP A 271 1.47 -7.53 0.84
C ASP A 271 0.67 -6.43 1.55
N LEU A 272 1.16 -5.19 1.51
CA LEU A 272 0.45 -4.05 2.14
C LEU A 272 -0.90 -3.75 1.46
N THR A 273 -1.04 -4.12 0.19
CA THR A 273 -2.30 -4.03 -0.56
C THR A 273 -3.36 -5.01 -0.06
N ASP A 274 -2.97 -6.10 0.59
CA ASP A 274 -3.93 -7.05 1.17
C ASP A 274 -4.74 -6.35 2.28
N ILE A 275 -4.08 -5.47 3.05
CA ILE A 275 -4.72 -4.62 4.06
C ILE A 275 -5.66 -3.64 3.38
N ALA A 276 -5.19 -2.97 2.32
CA ALA A 276 -5.98 -1.99 1.58
C ALA A 276 -7.26 -2.63 1.02
N GLN A 277 -7.14 -3.81 0.39
CA GLN A 277 -8.29 -4.53 -0.11
C GLN A 277 -9.24 -4.94 1.02
N THR A 278 -8.70 -5.43 2.13
CA THR A 278 -9.53 -5.81 3.29
C THR A 278 -10.34 -4.64 3.83
N ILE A 279 -9.75 -3.46 3.96
CA ILE A 279 -10.46 -2.23 4.39
C ILE A 279 -11.60 -1.88 3.42
N ARG A 280 -11.40 -2.07 2.10
CA ARG A 280 -12.47 -1.89 1.10
C ARG A 280 -13.59 -2.91 1.28
N GLU A 281 -13.26 -4.14 1.67
CA GLU A 281 -14.24 -5.22 1.90
C GLU A 281 -15.08 -5.01 3.17
N LEU A 282 -14.56 -4.37 4.23
CA LEU A 282 -15.22 -4.28 5.54
C LEU A 282 -16.69 -3.88 5.47
N GLN A 283 -17.04 -2.90 4.62
CA GLN A 283 -18.41 -2.41 4.47
C GLN A 283 -19.37 -3.39 3.78
N HIS A 284 -18.85 -4.43 3.13
CA HIS A 284 -19.62 -5.44 2.42
C HIS A 284 -19.72 -6.76 3.20
N LEU A 285 -18.89 -6.93 4.23
CA LEU A 285 -18.93 -8.11 5.09
C LEU A 285 -20.31 -8.24 5.75
N GLY A 286 -20.84 -9.46 5.82
CA GLY A 286 -22.16 -9.76 6.38
C GLY A 286 -23.35 -9.56 5.44
N THR A 287 -23.14 -9.07 4.21
CA THR A 287 -24.23 -9.05 3.19
C THR A 287 -24.55 -10.46 2.69
N VAL A 288 -25.83 -10.74 2.42
CA VAL A 288 -26.37 -12.11 2.17
C VAL A 288 -25.70 -12.83 1.00
N ASP A 289 -25.20 -12.08 0.01
CA ASP A 289 -24.55 -12.61 -1.19
C ASP A 289 -23.08 -12.16 -1.30
N TYR A 290 -22.43 -11.86 -0.17
CA TYR A 290 -21.04 -11.45 -0.16
C TYR A 290 -20.14 -12.53 -0.78
N GLN A 291 -19.31 -12.12 -1.73
CA GLN A 291 -18.25 -12.95 -2.31
C GLN A 291 -16.90 -12.33 -1.98
N SER A 292 -15.97 -13.12 -1.45
CA SER A 292 -14.61 -12.65 -1.18
C SER A 292 -13.89 -12.27 -2.47
N PRO A 293 -12.81 -11.46 -2.42
CA PRO A 293 -11.96 -11.18 -3.58
C PRO A 293 -11.56 -12.45 -4.34
N HIS A 294 -11.11 -13.49 -3.63
CA HIS A 294 -10.77 -14.79 -4.19
C HIS A 294 -11.90 -15.48 -4.94
N ASP A 295 -13.12 -15.48 -4.39
CA ASP A 295 -14.28 -16.06 -5.06
C ASP A 295 -14.66 -15.27 -6.32
N ARG A 296 -14.53 -13.94 -6.28
CA ARG A 296 -14.76 -13.07 -7.44
C ARG A 296 -13.69 -13.25 -8.52
N VAL A 297 -12.43 -13.44 -8.15
CA VAL A 297 -11.34 -13.80 -9.09
C VAL A 297 -11.62 -15.16 -9.75
N LYS A 298 -12.04 -16.16 -8.97
CA LYS A 298 -12.48 -17.45 -9.53
C LYS A 298 -13.66 -17.27 -10.47
N HIS A 299 -14.61 -16.38 -10.16
CA HIS A 299 -15.71 -16.07 -11.05
C HIS A 299 -15.23 -15.49 -12.39
N VAL A 300 -14.36 -14.47 -12.36
CA VAL A 300 -13.70 -13.89 -13.53
C VAL A 300 -13.05 -15.00 -14.36
N TRP A 301 -12.20 -15.82 -13.75
CA TRP A 301 -11.50 -16.91 -14.42
C TRP A 301 -12.46 -17.91 -15.09
N GLN A 302 -13.50 -18.36 -14.38
CA GLN A 302 -14.46 -19.34 -14.91
C GLN A 302 -15.29 -18.76 -16.07
N ARG A 303 -15.65 -17.48 -16.02
CA ARG A 303 -16.31 -16.79 -17.14
C ARG A 303 -15.42 -16.74 -18.37
N HIS A 304 -14.14 -16.41 -18.15
CA HIS A 304 -13.14 -16.36 -19.22
C HIS A 304 -12.90 -17.72 -19.86
N LEU A 305 -12.86 -18.81 -19.07
CA LEU A 305 -12.73 -20.18 -19.58
C LEU A 305 -13.90 -20.59 -20.49
N ARG A 306 -15.14 -20.22 -20.14
CA ARG A 306 -16.33 -20.54 -20.96
C ARG A 306 -16.35 -19.84 -22.31
N GLN A 307 -15.63 -18.72 -22.43
CA GLN A 307 -15.55 -17.90 -23.63
C GLN A 307 -14.13 -17.90 -24.22
N PHE A 308 -13.32 -18.92 -23.91
CA PHE A 308 -11.88 -18.93 -24.17
C PHE A 308 -11.52 -18.53 -25.60
N GLU A 309 -12.04 -19.26 -26.61
CA GLU A 309 -11.71 -19.02 -28.02
C GLU A 309 -12.08 -17.60 -28.48
N LYS A 310 -13.25 -17.12 -28.08
CA LYS A 310 -13.72 -15.77 -28.40
C LYS A 310 -12.81 -14.70 -27.78
N LEU A 311 -12.59 -14.80 -26.46
CA LEU A 311 -11.80 -13.81 -25.73
C LEU A 311 -10.32 -13.84 -26.11
N GLN A 312 -9.77 -14.98 -26.56
CA GLN A 312 -8.42 -15.04 -27.12
C GLN A 312 -8.28 -14.11 -28.33
N VAL A 313 -9.21 -14.19 -29.29
CA VAL A 313 -9.21 -13.35 -30.49
C VAL A 313 -9.43 -11.88 -30.13
N ASP A 314 -10.47 -11.61 -29.33
CA ASP A 314 -10.86 -10.24 -28.96
C ASP A 314 -9.74 -9.54 -28.18
N TYR A 315 -9.13 -10.22 -27.20
CA TYR A 315 -8.09 -9.62 -26.36
C TYR A 315 -6.76 -9.50 -27.08
N SER A 316 -6.39 -10.46 -27.93
CA SER A 316 -5.19 -10.33 -28.76
C SER A 316 -5.28 -9.13 -29.70
N ALA A 317 -6.44 -8.93 -30.34
CA ALA A 317 -6.69 -7.78 -31.19
C ALA A 317 -6.67 -6.44 -30.42
N ALA A 318 -7.28 -6.39 -29.23
CA ALA A 318 -7.25 -5.22 -28.36
C ALA A 318 -5.81 -4.86 -27.93
N LEU A 319 -5.02 -5.84 -27.47
CA LEU A 319 -3.62 -5.65 -27.10
C LEU A 319 -2.79 -5.10 -28.28
N ALA A 320 -3.00 -5.62 -29.49
CA ALA A 320 -2.33 -5.12 -30.69
C ALA A 320 -2.71 -3.67 -31.02
N ALA A 321 -3.97 -3.29 -30.80
CA ALA A 321 -4.42 -1.91 -30.96
C ALA A 321 -3.83 -0.98 -29.89
N ASN A 322 -3.78 -1.42 -28.62
CA ASN A 322 -3.17 -0.65 -27.54
C ASN A 322 -1.67 -0.43 -27.77
N CYS A 323 -0.92 -1.43 -28.27
CA CYS A 323 0.48 -1.26 -28.66
C CYS A 323 0.67 -0.11 -29.68
N LYS A 324 -0.24 -0.01 -30.67
CA LYS A 324 -0.22 1.08 -31.66
C LYS A 324 -0.57 2.42 -31.02
N SER A 325 -1.62 2.44 -30.18
CA SER A 325 -2.09 3.66 -29.50
C SER A 325 -0.98 4.29 -28.64
N ILE A 326 -0.32 3.48 -27.80
CA ILE A 326 0.83 3.91 -27.00
C ILE A 326 1.90 4.53 -27.91
N GLY A 327 2.26 3.86 -29.00
CA GLY A 327 3.27 4.37 -29.95
C GLY A 327 2.89 5.67 -30.67
N THR A 328 1.60 6.01 -30.75
CA THR A 328 1.12 7.26 -31.39
C THR A 328 0.94 8.40 -30.40
N GLN A 329 0.63 8.10 -29.14
CA GLN A 329 0.31 9.10 -28.11
C GLN A 329 1.46 9.37 -27.15
N THR A 330 2.48 8.52 -27.14
CA THR A 330 3.70 8.68 -26.35
C THR A 330 4.91 8.78 -27.26
N ASP A 331 6.05 9.14 -26.68
CA ASP A 331 7.31 9.25 -27.40
C ASP A 331 8.12 7.92 -27.43
N PHE A 332 7.49 6.82 -27.00
CA PHE A 332 8.06 5.47 -27.03
C PHE A 332 7.14 4.47 -27.72
N LYS A 333 7.73 3.40 -28.28
CA LYS A 333 6.98 2.34 -28.95
C LYS A 333 6.69 1.19 -27.99
N ALA A 334 5.45 0.70 -28.01
CA ALA A 334 5.09 -0.57 -27.42
C ALA A 334 5.20 -1.70 -28.47
N HIS A 335 5.89 -2.77 -28.10
CA HIS A 335 6.26 -3.87 -29.00
C HIS A 335 5.43 -5.13 -28.82
N ARG A 336 4.99 -5.41 -27.59
CA ARG A 336 4.22 -6.60 -27.24
C ARG A 336 3.29 -6.34 -26.09
N GLY A 337 2.00 -6.54 -26.32
CA GLY A 337 0.95 -6.51 -25.31
C GLY A 337 0.67 -7.91 -24.77
N THR A 338 0.49 -8.04 -23.46
CA THR A 338 0.12 -9.30 -22.82
C THR A 338 -0.86 -9.04 -21.68
N LEU A 339 -1.97 -9.78 -21.67
CA LEU A 339 -2.91 -9.81 -20.56
C LEU A 339 -2.58 -10.98 -19.64
N TRP A 340 -2.51 -10.69 -18.35
CA TRP A 340 -2.33 -11.65 -17.28
C TRP A 340 -3.58 -11.68 -16.40
N LEU A 341 -4.10 -12.86 -16.09
CA LEU A 341 -5.28 -13.05 -15.24
C LEU A 341 -4.93 -13.93 -14.03
N ALA A 342 -5.32 -13.47 -12.85
CA ALA A 342 -5.30 -14.27 -11.63
C ALA A 342 -6.44 -15.29 -11.67
N HIS A 343 -6.25 -16.42 -10.99
CA HIS A 343 -7.29 -17.45 -10.85
C HIS A 343 -7.44 -17.95 -9.40
N GLY A 344 -6.93 -17.20 -8.43
CA GLY A 344 -7.11 -17.44 -6.99
C GLY A 344 -6.32 -18.63 -6.44
N ASN A 345 -5.14 -18.93 -6.99
CA ASN A 345 -4.26 -19.96 -6.40
C ASN A 345 -2.84 -19.40 -6.24
N GLN A 346 -2.70 -18.11 -5.89
CA GLN A 346 -1.41 -17.40 -5.84
C GLN A 346 -0.62 -17.49 -7.15
N GLN A 347 -1.35 -17.48 -8.26
CA GLN A 347 -0.82 -17.63 -9.60
C GLN A 347 -1.47 -16.65 -10.55
N LEU A 348 -0.62 -16.08 -11.40
CA LEU A 348 -0.96 -15.17 -12.44
C LEU A 348 -0.69 -15.84 -13.79
N THR A 349 -1.73 -15.99 -14.61
CA THR A 349 -1.64 -16.74 -15.87
C THR A 349 -1.63 -15.80 -17.06
N ARG A 350 -0.67 -16.02 -17.96
CA ARG A 350 -0.57 -15.31 -19.24
C ARG A 350 -1.73 -15.71 -20.14
N TRP A 351 -2.83 -14.96 -20.04
CA TRP A 351 -4.08 -15.28 -20.70
C TRP A 351 -4.03 -15.02 -22.20
N ALA A 352 -3.65 -13.81 -22.62
CA ALA A 352 -3.63 -13.42 -24.03
C ALA A 352 -2.38 -12.60 -24.37
N SER A 353 -1.99 -12.60 -25.65
CA SER A 353 -0.92 -11.76 -26.18
C SER A 353 -1.26 -11.32 -27.59
N ASP A 354 -0.77 -10.15 -27.99
CA ASP A 354 -0.89 -9.67 -29.37
C ASP A 354 -0.13 -10.51 -30.40
N ALA A 355 0.83 -11.33 -29.97
CA ALA A 355 1.70 -12.10 -30.85
C ALA A 355 1.21 -13.53 -31.15
N TRP A 356 0.31 -14.07 -30.34
CA TRP A 356 -0.14 -15.46 -30.45
C TRP A 356 -1.53 -15.66 -29.87
N LEU A 357 -2.29 -16.55 -30.50
CA LEU A 357 -3.55 -17.08 -29.99
C LEU A 357 -3.30 -18.46 -29.40
N TYR A 358 -3.66 -18.65 -28.13
CA TYR A 358 -3.64 -19.98 -27.53
C TYR A 358 -4.86 -20.76 -28.01
N THR A 359 -4.64 -22.01 -28.42
CA THR A 359 -5.74 -22.87 -28.88
C THR A 359 -6.34 -23.67 -27.73
N ASN A 360 -5.62 -23.79 -26.62
CA ASN A 360 -6.05 -24.51 -25.43
C ASN A 360 -5.55 -23.83 -24.16
N VAL A 361 -6.38 -23.84 -23.12
CA VAL A 361 -6.06 -23.38 -21.75
C VAL A 361 -4.80 -24.05 -21.18
N ARG A 362 -4.51 -25.29 -21.57
CA ARG A 362 -3.29 -26.01 -21.13
C ARG A 362 -1.98 -25.42 -21.66
N GLU A 363 -2.05 -24.56 -22.67
CA GLU A 363 -0.88 -23.88 -23.25
C GLU A 363 -0.52 -22.59 -22.50
N LEU A 364 -1.43 -22.12 -21.63
CA LEU A 364 -1.20 -20.93 -20.85
C LEU A 364 -0.08 -21.18 -19.83
N LYS A 365 0.72 -20.14 -19.60
CA LYS A 365 1.82 -20.17 -18.64
C LYS A 365 1.45 -19.37 -17.42
N SER A 366 1.67 -19.96 -16.24
CA SER A 366 1.41 -19.34 -14.96
C SER A 366 2.72 -19.00 -14.26
N VAL A 367 2.71 -17.91 -13.51
CA VAL A 367 3.81 -17.46 -12.66
C VAL A 367 3.27 -17.21 -11.24
N PRO A 368 4.10 -17.36 -10.20
CA PRO A 368 3.66 -17.06 -8.83
C PRO A 368 3.38 -15.56 -8.66
N THR A 369 2.38 -15.25 -7.83
CA THR A 369 2.05 -13.90 -7.36
C THR A 369 2.88 -13.51 -6.13
N GLY A 370 3.09 -12.21 -5.90
CA GLY A 370 3.82 -11.65 -4.75
C GLY A 370 4.68 -10.44 -5.13
N HIS A 371 4.95 -9.56 -4.16
CA HIS A 371 5.79 -8.36 -4.35
C HIS A 371 7.24 -8.67 -4.73
N ASP A 372 7.76 -9.84 -4.34
CA ASP A 372 9.12 -10.32 -4.62
C ASP A 372 9.19 -11.26 -5.84
N SER A 373 8.12 -11.35 -6.61
CA SER A 373 8.10 -12.16 -7.84
C SER A 373 9.10 -11.64 -8.86
N ALA A 374 9.75 -12.56 -9.58
CA ALA A 374 10.66 -12.21 -10.68
C ALA A 374 9.94 -11.59 -11.89
N TRP A 375 8.60 -11.59 -11.89
CA TRP A 375 7.77 -11.11 -12.99
C TRP A 375 7.10 -9.79 -12.61
N ILE A 376 7.41 -8.72 -13.34
CA ILE A 376 6.82 -7.38 -13.12
C ILE A 376 5.28 -7.38 -13.12
N ALA A 377 4.65 -8.30 -13.88
CA ALA A 377 3.19 -8.43 -13.88
C ALA A 377 2.67 -8.83 -12.48
N SER A 378 3.37 -9.71 -11.80
CA SER A 378 3.05 -10.08 -10.42
C SER A 378 3.35 -8.95 -9.45
N GLU A 379 4.51 -8.29 -9.58
CA GLU A 379 4.86 -7.14 -8.72
C GLU A 379 3.80 -6.04 -8.80
N SER A 380 3.31 -5.74 -10.02
CA SER A 380 2.25 -4.76 -10.27
C SER A 380 0.88 -5.21 -9.74
N LEU A 381 0.53 -6.50 -9.88
CA LEU A 381 -0.69 -7.05 -9.28
C LEU A 381 -0.68 -6.91 -7.76
N SER A 382 0.43 -7.31 -7.13
CA SER A 382 0.63 -7.29 -5.68
C SER A 382 0.69 -5.88 -5.10
N SER A 383 1.25 -4.91 -5.80
CA SER A 383 1.32 -3.52 -5.32
C SER A 383 0.12 -2.65 -5.72
N GLU A 384 -0.75 -3.15 -6.60
CA GLU A 384 -1.80 -2.35 -7.26
C GLU A 384 -1.27 -1.05 -7.90
N GLU A 385 -0.01 -1.05 -8.34
CA GLU A 385 0.65 0.09 -8.94
C GLU A 385 1.11 -0.18 -10.37
N VAL A 386 1.12 0.88 -11.18
CA VAL A 386 1.80 0.86 -12.46
C VAL A 386 3.30 0.74 -12.22
N LYS A 387 3.92 -0.32 -12.77
CA LYS A 387 5.36 -0.57 -12.61
C LYS A 387 6.06 -0.49 -13.95
N ILE A 388 7.28 0.04 -13.96
CA ILE A 388 8.17 0.01 -15.11
C ILE A 388 9.51 -0.58 -14.68
N LYS A 389 9.95 -1.63 -15.36
CA LYS A 389 11.21 -2.33 -15.03
C LYS A 389 12.04 -2.54 -16.29
N LYS A 390 13.33 -2.27 -16.18
CA LYS A 390 14.30 -2.59 -17.24
C LYS A 390 14.35 -4.10 -17.45
N VAL A 391 14.47 -4.52 -18.70
CA VAL A 391 14.71 -5.93 -19.02
C VAL A 391 16.18 -6.26 -18.80
N ASP A 392 16.45 -7.24 -17.95
CA ASP A 392 17.77 -7.86 -17.86
C ASP A 392 18.05 -8.64 -19.14
N ARG A 393 18.97 -8.11 -19.96
CA ARG A 393 19.43 -8.76 -21.17
C ARG A 393 20.43 -9.85 -20.81
N ASP A 394 19.94 -11.07 -20.61
CA ASP A 394 20.79 -12.27 -20.62
C ASP A 394 21.09 -12.68 -22.08
N GLN A 395 22.24 -13.33 -22.30
CA GLN A 395 22.78 -13.72 -23.61
C GLN A 395 21.84 -14.63 -24.44
N ARG A 396 20.77 -15.17 -23.85
CA ARG A 396 19.86 -16.16 -24.48
C ARG A 396 18.60 -15.55 -25.09
N VAL A 397 18.19 -14.34 -24.68
CA VAL A 397 16.97 -13.69 -25.17
C VAL A 397 17.29 -12.21 -25.40
N ASN A 398 17.19 -11.76 -26.65
CA ASN A 398 17.45 -10.38 -27.02
C ASN A 398 16.11 -9.71 -27.43
N PRO A 399 15.29 -9.27 -26.46
CA PRO A 399 14.01 -8.65 -26.76
C PRO A 399 14.21 -7.34 -27.53
N LYS A 400 13.21 -6.95 -28.32
CA LYS A 400 13.24 -5.69 -29.09
C LYS A 400 12.93 -4.45 -28.23
N TRP A 401 12.75 -4.64 -26.92
CA TRP A 401 12.36 -3.61 -25.97
C TRP A 401 13.35 -3.56 -24.81
N ASP A 402 13.44 -2.39 -24.18
CA ASP A 402 14.40 -2.10 -23.12
C ASP A 402 13.79 -2.19 -21.72
N SER A 403 12.48 -1.94 -21.64
CA SER A 403 11.73 -2.01 -20.39
C SER A 403 10.41 -2.72 -20.60
N VAL A 404 9.75 -3.08 -19.50
CA VAL A 404 8.37 -3.56 -19.47
C VAL A 404 7.58 -2.61 -18.59
N LEU A 405 6.45 -2.15 -19.10
CA LEU A 405 5.39 -1.46 -18.35
C LEU A 405 4.34 -2.49 -17.93
N ALA A 406 3.91 -2.46 -16.68
CA ALA A 406 2.84 -3.28 -16.13
C ALA A 406 1.77 -2.38 -15.52
N ILE A 407 0.51 -2.64 -15.86
CA ILE A 407 -0.65 -1.84 -15.47
C ILE A 407 -1.65 -2.77 -14.78
N PRO A 408 -1.93 -2.58 -13.49
CA PRO A 408 -2.93 -3.37 -12.78
C PRO A 408 -4.32 -2.97 -13.26
N ILE A 409 -5.18 -3.95 -13.51
CA ILE A 409 -6.54 -3.71 -13.99
C ILE A 409 -7.53 -4.10 -12.90
N ARG A 410 -8.27 -3.10 -12.43
CA ARG A 410 -9.36 -3.29 -11.47
C ARG A 410 -10.64 -3.73 -12.17
N VAL A 411 -11.45 -4.51 -11.47
CA VAL A 411 -12.77 -4.93 -11.92
C VAL A 411 -13.77 -4.56 -10.83
N ASN A 412 -14.92 -4.04 -11.24
CA ASN A 412 -15.98 -3.62 -10.33
C ASN A 412 -17.29 -4.35 -10.69
N SER A 413 -17.81 -5.15 -9.77
CA SER A 413 -19.11 -5.82 -9.92
C SER A 413 -20.29 -4.86 -9.68
N GLY A 414 -20.04 -3.71 -9.05
CA GLY A 414 -21.03 -2.74 -8.56
C GLY A 414 -21.62 -3.08 -7.19
N ASP A 415 -21.66 -4.36 -6.83
CA ASP A 415 -22.32 -4.85 -5.61
C ASP A 415 -21.32 -5.09 -4.46
N THR A 416 -20.05 -5.22 -4.79
CA THR A 416 -18.94 -5.41 -3.84
C THR A 416 -17.81 -4.42 -4.11
N ALA A 417 -16.80 -4.38 -3.24
CA ALA A 417 -15.62 -3.59 -3.48
C ALA A 417 -14.91 -4.04 -4.77
N SER A 418 -14.35 -3.05 -5.48
CA SER A 418 -13.47 -3.31 -6.63
C SER A 418 -12.21 -4.05 -6.16
N PHE A 419 -11.69 -4.92 -7.02
CA PHE A 419 -10.48 -5.70 -6.77
C PHE A 419 -9.67 -5.80 -8.06
N THR A 420 -8.40 -6.21 -7.96
CA THR A 420 -7.47 -6.28 -9.09
C THR A 420 -7.25 -7.73 -9.53
N PRO A 421 -8.02 -8.29 -10.50
CA PRO A 421 -7.81 -9.66 -10.97
C PRO A 421 -6.76 -9.81 -12.06
N ALA A 422 -6.26 -8.71 -12.62
CA ALA A 422 -5.55 -8.75 -13.88
C ALA A 422 -4.45 -7.70 -13.98
N VAL A 423 -3.49 -7.95 -14.87
CA VAL A 423 -2.44 -6.99 -15.24
C VAL A 423 -2.24 -7.03 -16.74
N VAL A 424 -2.12 -5.87 -17.36
CA VAL A 424 -1.69 -5.74 -18.75
C VAL A 424 -0.23 -5.28 -18.77
N THR A 425 0.60 -5.96 -19.55
CA THR A 425 2.00 -5.59 -19.72
C THR A 425 2.36 -5.24 -21.15
N PHE A 426 3.21 -4.23 -21.33
CA PHE A 426 3.74 -3.79 -22.61
C PHE A 426 5.28 -3.77 -22.59
N GLY A 427 5.92 -4.43 -23.55
CA GLY A 427 7.35 -4.24 -23.79
C GLY A 427 7.60 -2.91 -24.51
N ILE A 428 8.40 -2.01 -23.95
CA ILE A 428 8.57 -0.63 -24.44
C ILE A 428 10.02 -0.32 -24.87
N SER A 429 10.17 0.50 -25.91
CA SER A 429 11.45 0.77 -26.58
C SER A 429 12.42 1.67 -25.82
N LYS A 430 12.01 2.25 -24.69
CA LYS A 430 12.83 3.17 -23.89
C LYS A 430 13.27 2.52 -22.58
N ASN A 431 14.37 3.04 -22.04
CA ASN A 431 14.82 2.65 -20.70
C ASN A 431 13.92 3.30 -19.62
N THR A 432 13.95 2.74 -18.41
CA THR A 432 13.10 3.17 -17.29
C THR A 432 13.29 4.65 -16.94
N ASP A 433 14.53 5.13 -16.86
CA ASP A 433 14.84 6.51 -16.46
C ASP A 433 14.26 7.54 -17.44
N GLN A 434 14.30 7.24 -18.74
CA GLN A 434 13.74 8.12 -19.78
C GLN A 434 12.22 8.20 -19.74
N ILE A 435 11.56 7.14 -19.28
CA ILE A 435 10.09 7.11 -19.19
C ILE A 435 9.63 7.81 -17.92
N LEU A 436 10.31 7.57 -16.80
CA LEU A 436 10.01 8.26 -15.53
C LEU A 436 10.23 9.77 -15.63
N GLY A 437 11.17 10.23 -16.45
CA GLY A 437 11.41 11.66 -16.70
C GLY A 437 10.28 12.41 -17.42
N ASP A 438 9.31 11.70 -18.01
CA ASP A 438 8.16 12.28 -18.75
C ASP A 438 6.82 11.68 -18.28
N GLU A 439 6.69 11.47 -16.96
CA GLU A 439 5.52 10.82 -16.35
C GLU A 439 4.18 11.46 -16.75
N ALA A 440 4.11 12.79 -16.76
CA ALA A 440 2.89 13.52 -17.08
C ALA A 440 2.31 13.16 -18.45
N THR A 441 3.17 12.92 -19.45
CA THR A 441 2.76 12.66 -20.82
C THR A 441 2.18 11.25 -21.00
N TRP A 442 2.79 10.24 -20.39
CA TRP A 442 2.31 8.87 -20.56
C TRP A 442 1.22 8.48 -19.55
N ARG A 443 1.15 9.10 -18.37
CA ARG A 443 0.20 8.72 -17.31
C ARG A 443 -1.26 8.84 -17.75
N SER A 444 -1.61 9.86 -18.54
CA SER A 444 -2.96 10.00 -19.11
C SER A 444 -3.32 8.83 -20.03
N VAL A 445 -2.39 8.44 -20.91
CA VAL A 445 -2.57 7.31 -21.84
C VAL A 445 -2.75 6.00 -21.07
N ILE A 446 -2.01 5.83 -19.98
CA ILE A 446 -2.11 4.64 -19.13
C ILE A 446 -3.43 4.61 -18.35
N GLY A 447 -3.91 5.75 -17.86
CA GLY A 447 -5.23 5.84 -17.23
C GLY A 447 -6.38 5.48 -18.19
N GLU A 448 -6.31 5.92 -19.45
CA GLU A 448 -7.28 5.53 -20.47
C GLU A 448 -7.25 4.03 -20.77
N LEU A 449 -6.05 3.43 -20.83
CA LEU A 449 -5.90 1.98 -21.02
C LEU A 449 -6.41 1.17 -19.83
N GLU A 450 -6.14 1.63 -18.60
CA GLU A 450 -6.65 1.00 -17.39
C GLU A 450 -8.18 0.99 -17.40
N ALA A 451 -8.81 2.13 -17.72
CA ALA A 451 -10.26 2.25 -17.84
C ALA A 451 -10.83 1.33 -18.94
N GLU A 452 -10.22 1.32 -20.13
CA GLU A 452 -10.65 0.46 -21.25
C GLU A 452 -10.63 -1.02 -20.86
N TRP A 453 -9.55 -1.47 -20.22
CA TRP A 453 -9.42 -2.87 -19.80
C TRP A 453 -10.29 -3.22 -18.60
N SER A 454 -10.49 -2.30 -17.65
CA SER A 454 -11.42 -2.44 -16.54
C SER A 454 -12.84 -2.69 -17.05
N ASP A 455 -13.31 -1.86 -17.99
CA ASP A 455 -14.62 -2.00 -18.61
C ASP A 455 -14.71 -3.33 -19.37
N ARG A 456 -13.69 -3.66 -20.16
CA ARG A 456 -13.64 -4.89 -20.96
C ARG A 456 -13.71 -6.16 -20.12
N LEU A 457 -12.99 -6.21 -18.99
CA LEU A 457 -13.01 -7.35 -18.07
C LEU A 457 -14.31 -7.40 -17.26
N THR A 458 -14.87 -6.25 -16.90
CA THR A 458 -16.16 -6.14 -16.21
C THR A 458 -17.29 -6.65 -17.11
N LEU A 459 -17.34 -6.18 -18.36
CA LEU A 459 -18.29 -6.61 -19.39
C LEU A 459 -18.20 -8.12 -19.67
N SER A 460 -16.99 -8.67 -19.85
CA SER A 460 -16.82 -10.10 -20.15
C SER A 460 -17.20 -11.00 -18.97
N THR A 461 -17.08 -10.49 -17.75
CA THR A 461 -17.37 -11.23 -16.53
C THR A 461 -18.85 -11.15 -16.15
N TYR A 462 -19.41 -9.94 -16.09
CA TYR A 462 -20.73 -9.66 -15.53
C TYR A 462 -21.80 -9.32 -16.57
N GLY A 463 -21.43 -9.06 -17.83
CA GLY A 463 -22.38 -8.83 -18.93
C GLY A 463 -23.22 -7.56 -18.81
N ARG A 464 -22.76 -6.56 -18.05
CA ARG A 464 -23.44 -5.27 -17.86
C ARG A 464 -23.01 -4.26 -18.90
#